data_AF-G0QXI7-F1
#
_entry.id   AF-G0QXI7-F1
#
_cell.length_a   1.000
_cell.length_b   1.000
_cell.length_c   1.000
_cell.angle_alpha   90.00
_cell.angle_beta   90.00
_cell.angle_gamma   90.00
#
_symmetry.space_group_name_H-M   'P 1'
#
loop_
_entity.id
_entity.type
_entity.pdbx_description
1 polymer ?
#
loop_
_entity_poly.entity_id
_entity_poly.type
_entity_poly.pdbx_seq_one_letter_code
_entity_poly.pdbx_strand_id
1 'polypeptide(L)'
;MIKDQSEISHRNQSEQCLSSLIIKNTEIPEIPIQNKKNETIIFQYSIYKGRPATIFFEYPSVCNQKRDKARTFEIKEKQIIQKYDLKYSTGSVLKPFYCVTQCFENAGFRKCQQELNDWNGHWAGKMRNTKKMNKFQKTNHFPGCWNLGRKDLLWMRQSKMKRQFPKEYNFLPTTYLLKCEWEAFVNKINKKKNKQIWIWKPVASACGRGIQRNIDVNKIFSQIHDIIIKTCIAVEPFMLNSINKQPEHRNNCFELYGFDVLVDKNLKVWLLEVNVCPSLSSTSPLDKIIKTSLICDILHIVGFQGYYKKQYKKQQQQYSKINQNINVVEENKILFSRDIKCISELNYDNCFDLLSDQDWEVMFQTDEEFYRKGQNFKRIFPPENTKKIRYYSQFFQFKRYYNEIIWNMYNSEQNYLEKIYKKND
;
A
#
# COMPACT_ATOMS: atom_id res chain seq x y z
N MET A 1 -11.01 7.43 -66.38
CA MET A 1 -10.52 8.82 -66.51
C MET A 1 -11.55 9.66 -65.77
N ILE A 2 -11.31 10.31 -64.63
CA ILE A 2 -10.16 11.05 -64.10
C ILE A 2 -10.13 10.78 -62.57
N LYS A 3 -8.94 10.61 -62.00
CA LYS A 3 -8.70 10.51 -60.54
C LYS A 3 -8.50 11.92 -59.99
N ASP A 4 -9.29 12.31 -58.99
CA ASP A 4 -9.08 13.56 -58.25
C ASP A 4 -7.89 13.45 -57.29
N GLN A 5 -7.03 14.47 -57.35
CA GLN A 5 -5.74 14.61 -56.65
C GLN A 5 -5.83 15.62 -55.48
N SER A 6 -6.76 15.45 -54.54
CA SER A 6 -6.90 16.42 -53.42
C SER A 6 -6.77 15.85 -52.01
N GLU A 7 -6.38 14.57 -51.83
CA GLU A 7 -6.24 13.97 -50.49
C GLU A 7 -4.78 13.81 -49.97
N ILE A 8 -3.77 14.30 -50.69
CA ILE A 8 -2.36 14.03 -50.34
C ILE A 8 -1.71 15.14 -49.50
N SER A 9 -2.30 16.34 -49.37
CA SER A 9 -1.65 17.46 -48.68
C SER A 9 -1.90 17.56 -47.17
N HIS A 10 -2.87 16.85 -46.59
CA HIS A 10 -3.16 16.90 -45.14
C HIS A 10 -2.56 15.74 -44.31
N ARG A 11 -1.92 14.75 -44.94
CA ARG A 11 -1.20 13.67 -44.24
C ARG A 11 0.23 14.06 -43.81
N ASN A 12 0.84 15.07 -44.44
CA ASN A 12 2.26 15.36 -44.23
C ASN A 12 2.57 16.32 -43.07
N GLN A 13 1.57 16.94 -42.43
CA GLN A 13 1.81 17.81 -41.25
C GLN A 13 1.57 17.10 -39.90
N SER A 14 0.80 16.00 -39.88
CA SER A 14 0.59 15.20 -38.65
C SER A 14 1.67 14.14 -38.41
N GLU A 15 2.44 13.77 -39.44
CA GLU A 15 3.63 12.90 -39.31
C GLU A 15 4.90 13.66 -38.87
N GLN A 16 4.96 14.99 -39.09
CA GLN A 16 6.09 15.81 -38.63
C GLN A 16 6.06 16.14 -37.12
N CYS A 17 4.92 15.96 -36.43
CA CYS A 17 4.81 16.24 -35.00
C CYS A 17 5.00 14.98 -34.10
N LEU A 18 5.01 13.78 -34.69
CA LEU A 18 5.27 12.50 -34.01
C LEU A 18 6.69 11.97 -34.25
N SER A 19 7.41 12.52 -35.22
CA SER A 19 8.80 12.17 -35.55
C SER A 19 9.84 12.87 -34.67
N SER A 20 9.45 13.85 -33.84
CA SER A 20 10.32 14.52 -32.86
C SER A 20 10.45 13.78 -31.51
N LEU A 21 9.73 12.68 -31.32
CA LEU A 21 9.79 11.80 -30.14
C LEU A 21 10.39 10.41 -30.43
N ILE A 22 10.88 10.19 -31.65
CA ILE A 22 11.72 9.02 -31.96
C ILE A 22 13.10 9.32 -31.41
N ILE A 23 13.33 8.87 -30.17
CA ILE A 23 14.67 8.69 -29.62
C ILE A 23 15.42 7.85 -30.65
N LYS A 24 16.34 8.51 -31.39
CA LYS A 24 17.30 7.83 -32.25
C LYS A 24 17.88 6.69 -31.43
N ASN A 25 17.92 5.48 -32.00
CA ASN A 25 18.66 4.34 -31.49
C ASN A 25 20.13 4.75 -31.30
N THR A 26 20.43 5.45 -30.22
CA THR A 26 21.74 5.44 -29.62
C THR A 26 21.83 4.07 -29.00
N GLU A 27 22.72 3.25 -29.53
CA GLU A 27 23.24 2.08 -28.84
C GLU A 27 23.35 2.44 -27.37
N ILE A 28 22.48 1.82 -26.56
CA ILE A 28 22.52 1.98 -25.12
C ILE A 28 23.91 1.44 -24.76
N PRO A 29 24.84 2.27 -24.24
CA PRO A 29 26.09 1.71 -23.79
C PRO A 29 25.70 0.64 -22.79
N GLU A 30 26.22 -0.58 -22.97
CA GLU A 30 26.14 -1.61 -21.93
C GLU A 30 26.71 -0.97 -20.67
N ILE A 31 25.84 -0.40 -19.82
CA ILE A 31 26.26 0.19 -18.57
C ILE A 31 26.79 -1.01 -17.80
N PRO A 32 28.10 -1.06 -17.53
CA PRO A 32 28.64 -2.17 -16.76
C PRO A 32 27.86 -2.17 -15.46
N ILE A 33 27.35 -3.33 -15.06
CA ILE A 33 26.81 -3.53 -13.71
C ILE A 33 28.01 -3.37 -12.77
N GLN A 34 28.39 -2.13 -12.49
CA GLN A 34 29.34 -1.80 -11.47
C GLN A 34 28.65 -2.14 -10.16
N ASN A 35 29.04 -3.27 -9.59
CA ASN A 35 28.75 -3.66 -8.22
C ASN A 35 29.42 -2.66 -7.25
N LYS A 36 28.96 -1.41 -7.21
CA LYS A 36 29.19 -0.49 -6.09
C LYS A 36 28.13 -0.79 -5.02
N LYS A 37 28.12 -1.99 -4.46
CA LYS A 37 27.14 -2.39 -3.44
C LYS A 37 27.81 -2.39 -2.06
N ASN A 38 27.23 -1.61 -1.14
CA ASN A 38 27.45 -1.64 0.32
C ASN A 38 28.49 -0.69 0.95
N GLU A 39 28.68 0.53 0.44
CA GLU A 39 29.55 1.52 1.10
C GLU A 39 28.79 2.62 1.84
N THR A 40 27.48 2.74 1.67
CA THR A 40 26.69 3.79 2.34
C THR A 40 25.27 3.31 2.60
N ILE A 41 24.75 3.61 3.81
CA ILE A 41 23.32 3.54 4.11
C ILE A 41 22.82 4.96 4.30
N ILE A 42 21.73 5.31 3.61
CA ILE A 42 21.07 6.60 3.76
C ILE A 42 19.89 6.44 4.70
N PHE A 43 19.80 7.33 5.68
CA PHE A 43 18.68 7.42 6.59
C PHE A 43 17.93 8.72 6.35
N GLN A 44 16.64 8.71 6.68
CA GLN A 44 15.79 9.87 6.73
C GLN A 44 15.37 10.12 8.18
N TYR A 45 15.65 11.32 8.68
CA TYR A 45 15.19 11.75 9.99
C TYR A 45 13.66 11.69 10.09
N SER A 46 13.15 11.44 11.29
CA SER A 46 11.75 11.69 11.58
C SER A 46 11.45 13.18 11.43
N ILE A 47 10.21 13.54 11.09
CA ILE A 47 9.74 14.93 11.18
C ILE A 47 9.58 15.37 12.64
N TYR A 48 9.47 14.43 13.58
CA TYR A 48 9.32 14.70 15.00
C TYR A 48 10.62 14.42 15.74
N LYS A 49 11.04 15.35 16.58
CA LYS A 49 12.28 15.23 17.37
C LYS A 49 12.23 13.99 18.29
N GLY A 50 13.34 13.26 18.36
CA GLY A 50 13.50 12.10 19.25
C GLY A 50 12.96 10.77 18.70
N ARG A 51 12.21 10.78 17.59
CA ARG A 51 11.76 9.55 16.91
C ARG A 51 12.87 8.93 16.05
N PRO A 52 12.87 7.59 15.89
CA PRO A 52 13.91 6.90 15.14
C PRO A 52 13.85 7.24 13.64
N ALA A 53 15.02 7.42 13.04
CA ALA A 53 15.17 7.57 11.59
C ALA A 53 14.82 6.26 10.85
N THR A 54 14.35 6.40 9.61
CA THR A 54 14.04 5.28 8.72
C THR A 54 15.04 5.19 7.57
N ILE A 55 15.24 4.00 7.02
CA ILE A 55 16.06 3.79 5.83
C ILE A 55 15.44 4.55 4.65
N PHE A 56 16.29 5.33 3.98
CA PHE A 56 15.92 6.07 2.79
C PHE A 56 16.09 5.18 1.56
N PHE A 57 14.98 4.93 0.85
CA PHE A 57 15.00 4.18 -0.40
C PHE A 57 15.14 5.19 -1.55
N GLU A 58 16.38 5.38 -1.98
CA GLU A 58 16.67 6.15 -3.19
C GLU A 58 16.21 5.39 -4.42
N TYR A 59 15.61 6.11 -5.38
CA TYR A 59 15.21 5.53 -6.65
C TYR A 59 16.44 4.96 -7.37
N PRO A 60 16.42 3.69 -7.79
CA PRO A 60 17.45 3.15 -8.65
C PRO A 60 17.55 3.95 -9.95
N SER A 61 18.74 4.01 -10.56
CA SER A 61 19.03 4.82 -11.76
C SER A 61 18.05 4.58 -12.91
N VAL A 62 17.54 3.36 -13.05
CA VAL A 62 16.53 2.98 -14.06
C VAL A 62 15.25 3.82 -13.99
N CYS A 63 14.88 4.32 -12.80
CA CYS A 63 13.64 5.09 -12.61
C CYS A 63 13.69 6.49 -13.22
N ASN A 64 14.90 7.04 -13.46
CA ASN A 64 15.12 8.43 -13.89
C ASN A 64 14.33 9.46 -13.03
N GLN A 65 14.27 9.22 -11.72
CA GLN A 65 13.58 10.06 -10.73
C GLN A 65 14.52 10.36 -9.57
N LYS A 66 14.33 11.51 -8.93
CA LYS A 66 15.04 11.89 -7.71
C LYS A 66 14.05 12.08 -6.57
N ARG A 67 14.47 11.69 -5.37
CA ARG A 67 13.72 11.91 -4.13
C ARG A 67 14.37 13.06 -3.36
N ASP A 68 13.54 13.85 -2.68
CA ASP A 68 14.03 14.91 -1.79
C ASP A 68 14.92 14.32 -0.69
N LYS A 69 16.10 14.91 -0.52
CA LYS A 69 17.14 14.49 0.45
C LYS A 69 17.30 15.48 1.60
N ALA A 70 16.47 16.52 1.71
CA ALA A 70 16.62 17.58 2.71
C ALA A 70 16.72 17.06 4.16
N ARG A 71 15.99 15.99 4.50
CA ARG A 71 15.97 15.39 5.85
C ARG A 71 16.75 14.08 5.93
N THR A 72 17.82 13.95 5.16
CA THR A 72 18.61 12.71 5.11
C THR A 72 20.00 12.88 5.71
N PHE A 73 20.57 11.76 6.16
CA PHE A 73 21.97 11.65 6.56
C PHE A 73 22.55 10.33 6.09
N GLU A 74 23.86 10.33 5.82
CA GLU A 74 24.56 9.19 5.26
C GLU A 74 25.49 8.55 6.30
N ILE A 75 25.46 7.23 6.38
CA ILE A 75 26.43 6.45 7.13
C ILE A 75 27.35 5.76 6.14
N LYS A 76 28.62 6.17 6.10
CA LYS A 76 29.65 5.63 5.19
C LYS A 76 30.61 4.65 5.86
N GLU A 77 30.68 4.68 7.19
CA GLU A 77 31.64 3.87 7.92
C GLU A 77 31.22 2.40 7.93
N LYS A 78 32.02 1.54 7.28
CA LYS A 78 31.76 0.10 7.14
C LYS A 78 31.50 -0.60 8.47
N GLN A 79 32.22 -0.23 9.53
CA GLN A 79 32.03 -0.80 10.87
C GLN A 79 30.67 -0.44 11.48
N ILE A 80 30.13 0.74 11.18
CA ILE A 80 28.80 1.17 11.62
C ILE A 80 27.72 0.51 10.74
N ILE A 81 27.93 0.43 9.43
CA ILE A 81 27.02 -0.28 8.51
C ILE A 81 26.81 -1.73 8.96
N GLN A 82 27.88 -2.43 9.31
CA GLN A 82 27.82 -3.81 9.83
C GLN A 82 27.00 -3.95 11.12
N LYS A 83 26.87 -2.88 11.92
CA LYS A 83 26.04 -2.88 13.14
C LYS A 83 24.54 -2.97 12.81
N TYR A 84 24.08 -2.34 11.72
CA TYR A 84 22.66 -2.35 11.35
C TYR A 84 22.18 -3.67 10.74
N ASP A 85 23.10 -4.48 10.21
CA ASP A 85 22.86 -5.84 9.68
C ASP A 85 21.57 -5.99 8.84
N LEU A 86 21.32 -5.02 7.95
CA LEU A 86 20.09 -4.91 7.15
C LEU A 86 19.98 -6.09 6.18
N LYS A 87 18.95 -6.93 6.38
CA LYS A 87 18.72 -8.13 5.59
C LYS A 87 17.34 -8.16 4.97
N TYR A 88 17.24 -8.74 3.78
CA TYR A 88 15.97 -9.07 3.18
C TYR A 88 15.91 -10.52 2.70
N SER A 89 14.71 -11.10 2.70
CA SER A 89 14.43 -12.46 2.24
C SER A 89 13.37 -12.45 1.14
N THR A 90 13.54 -13.32 0.16
CA THR A 90 12.57 -13.53 -0.95
C THR A 90 11.92 -14.91 -0.91
N GLY A 91 11.98 -15.59 0.24
CA GLY A 91 11.51 -16.96 0.40
C GLY A 91 12.18 -17.95 -0.56
N SER A 92 11.48 -19.05 -0.88
CA SER A 92 11.93 -20.12 -1.77
C SER A 92 11.88 -19.78 -3.28
N VAL A 93 11.61 -18.53 -3.62
CA VAL A 93 11.46 -18.11 -5.03
C VAL A 93 12.82 -18.19 -5.74
N LEU A 94 12.93 -19.09 -6.73
CA LEU A 94 14.14 -19.32 -7.52
C LEU A 94 14.64 -18.05 -8.23
N LYS A 95 13.72 -17.23 -8.75
CA LYS A 95 14.00 -15.95 -9.42
C LYS A 95 13.17 -14.83 -8.78
N PRO A 96 13.70 -14.11 -7.77
CA PRO A 96 12.99 -12.98 -7.19
C PRO A 96 12.81 -11.86 -8.21
N PHE A 97 11.81 -11.00 -7.98
CA PHE A 97 11.54 -9.88 -8.88
C PHE A 97 12.68 -8.85 -8.84
N TYR A 98 13.17 -8.48 -10.02
CA TYR A 98 14.26 -7.52 -10.18
C TYR A 98 14.02 -6.20 -9.44
N CYS A 99 12.82 -5.61 -9.59
CA CYS A 99 12.48 -4.35 -8.92
C CYS A 99 12.60 -4.45 -7.40
N VAL A 100 12.22 -5.58 -6.81
CA VAL A 100 12.31 -5.82 -5.36
C VAL A 100 13.76 -5.94 -4.92
N THR A 101 14.55 -6.80 -5.55
CA THR A 101 15.96 -6.98 -5.19
C THR A 101 16.75 -5.69 -5.39
N GLN A 102 16.52 -4.99 -6.51
CA GLN A 102 17.21 -3.75 -6.83
C GLN A 102 16.91 -2.66 -5.79
N CYS A 103 15.66 -2.50 -5.34
CA CYS A 103 15.33 -1.49 -4.34
C CYS A 103 15.95 -1.80 -2.97
N PHE A 104 15.91 -3.07 -2.52
CA PHE A 104 16.54 -3.46 -1.26
C PHE A 104 18.06 -3.28 -1.28
N GLU A 105 18.72 -3.77 -2.33
CA GLU A 105 20.19 -3.71 -2.45
C GLU A 105 20.68 -2.27 -2.63
N ASN A 106 19.94 -1.42 -3.36
CA ASN A 106 20.25 0.01 -3.49
C ASN A 106 20.15 0.76 -2.15
N ALA A 107 19.28 0.30 -1.24
CA ALA A 107 19.15 0.83 0.11
C ALA A 107 20.14 0.21 1.12
N GLY A 108 21.08 -0.64 0.68
CA GLY A 108 22.11 -1.25 1.52
C GLY A 108 21.67 -2.53 2.24
N PHE A 109 20.55 -3.14 1.87
CA PHE A 109 20.16 -4.45 2.41
C PHE A 109 20.88 -5.58 1.67
N ARG A 110 21.27 -6.62 2.42
CA ARG A 110 21.83 -7.86 1.86
C ARG A 110 20.80 -8.98 1.85
N LYS A 111 20.81 -9.79 0.80
CA LYS A 111 19.94 -10.98 0.74
C LYS A 111 20.39 -12.00 1.79
N CYS A 112 19.47 -12.53 2.58
CA CYS A 112 19.76 -13.63 3.51
C CYS A 112 19.30 -14.98 2.96
N GLN A 113 19.91 -16.06 3.45
CA GLN A 113 19.50 -17.43 3.14
C GLN A 113 18.15 -17.76 3.81
N GLN A 114 17.40 -18.69 3.22
CA GLN A 114 15.95 -18.89 3.44
C GLN A 114 15.56 -19.34 4.85
N GLU A 115 16.50 -19.89 5.63
CA GLU A 115 16.20 -20.58 6.90
C GLU A 115 16.39 -19.71 8.14
N LEU A 116 16.98 -18.52 8.01
CA LEU A 116 17.24 -17.65 9.16
C LEU A 116 16.04 -16.74 9.39
N ASN A 117 15.47 -16.76 10.60
CA ASN A 117 14.45 -15.79 11.04
C ASN A 117 15.05 -14.40 11.34
N ASP A 118 16.14 -14.08 10.65
CA ASP A 118 17.02 -12.94 10.83
C ASP A 118 16.99 -12.10 9.56
N TRP A 119 15.94 -11.30 9.44
CA TRP A 119 15.68 -10.43 8.28
C TRP A 119 14.87 -9.22 8.74
N ASN A 120 15.04 -8.10 8.07
CA ASN A 120 14.28 -6.87 8.28
C ASN A 120 13.08 -6.83 7.33
N GLY A 121 13.30 -7.13 6.05
CA GLY A 121 12.25 -7.20 5.03
C GLY A 121 12.04 -8.61 4.51
N HIS A 122 10.79 -9.05 4.41
CA HIS A 122 10.42 -10.29 3.74
C HIS A 122 9.48 -9.97 2.59
N TRP A 123 9.90 -10.28 1.37
CA TRP A 123 9.10 -10.14 0.16
C TRP A 123 8.93 -11.50 -0.51
N ALA A 124 7.89 -12.24 -0.12
CA ALA A 124 7.61 -13.55 -0.67
C ALA A 124 6.11 -13.87 -0.59
N GLY A 125 5.74 -15.11 -0.87
CA GLY A 125 4.40 -15.59 -0.58
C GLY A 125 4.07 -15.56 0.92
N LYS A 126 2.80 -15.83 1.26
CA LYS A 126 2.28 -15.77 2.62
C LYS A 126 3.17 -16.51 3.63
N MET A 127 3.55 -15.80 4.70
CA MET A 127 4.18 -16.39 5.88
C MET A 127 3.18 -17.20 6.71
N ARG A 128 3.59 -18.39 7.17
CA ARG A 128 2.74 -19.28 7.98
C ARG A 128 2.47 -18.74 9.40
N ASN A 129 3.44 -18.04 9.99
CA ASN A 129 3.34 -17.56 11.36
C ASN A 129 3.93 -16.15 11.51
N THR A 130 3.08 -15.13 11.47
CA THR A 130 3.48 -13.74 11.71
C THR A 130 3.49 -13.37 13.20
N LYS A 131 3.08 -14.26 14.12
CA LYS A 131 2.99 -13.95 15.56
C LYS A 131 4.36 -13.74 16.19
N LYS A 132 5.37 -14.47 15.70
CA LYS A 132 6.74 -14.48 16.24
C LYS A 132 7.64 -13.44 15.56
N MET A 133 7.07 -12.51 14.80
CA MET A 133 7.84 -11.46 14.14
C MET A 133 8.24 -10.39 15.13
N ASN A 134 9.51 -10.01 15.13
CA ASN A 134 9.99 -8.90 15.94
C ASN A 134 9.47 -7.56 15.39
N LYS A 135 9.41 -6.52 16.23
CA LYS A 135 8.93 -5.16 15.87
C LYS A 135 9.59 -4.55 14.62
N PHE A 136 10.86 -4.88 14.36
CA PHE A 136 11.61 -4.34 13.21
C PHE A 136 11.36 -5.10 11.89
N GLN A 137 10.72 -6.28 11.94
CA GLN A 137 10.52 -7.14 10.77
C GLN A 137 9.28 -6.70 10.00
N LYS A 138 9.33 -6.74 8.68
CA LYS A 138 8.20 -6.34 7.84
C LYS A 138 7.99 -7.32 6.69
N THR A 139 6.76 -7.76 6.50
CA THR A 139 6.34 -8.71 5.46
C THR A 139 5.29 -8.10 4.55
N ASN A 140 5.32 -8.47 3.28
CA ASN A 140 4.50 -7.88 2.22
C ASN A 140 3.08 -8.45 2.11
N HIS A 141 2.59 -9.16 3.13
CA HIS A 141 1.23 -9.70 3.15
C HIS A 141 0.54 -9.55 4.52
N PHE A 142 -0.74 -9.17 4.51
CA PHE A 142 -1.57 -9.23 5.71
C PHE A 142 -2.12 -10.64 5.97
N PRO A 143 -2.22 -11.07 7.24
CA PRO A 143 -3.08 -12.20 7.60
C PRO A 143 -4.53 -11.91 7.15
N GLY A 144 -5.10 -12.80 6.33
CA GLY A 144 -6.47 -12.63 5.81
C GLY A 144 -6.59 -11.88 4.49
N CYS A 145 -5.49 -11.51 3.83
CA CYS A 145 -5.49 -10.78 2.55
C CYS A 145 -6.31 -11.46 1.43
N TRP A 146 -6.48 -12.79 1.50
CA TRP A 146 -7.32 -13.55 0.56
C TRP A 146 -8.81 -13.20 0.63
N ASN A 147 -9.30 -12.55 1.68
CA ASN A 147 -10.68 -12.04 1.69
C ASN A 147 -10.90 -10.99 0.60
N LEU A 148 -9.85 -10.30 0.17
CA LEU A 148 -9.85 -9.39 -0.97
C LEU A 148 -9.48 -10.13 -2.27
N GLY A 149 -8.50 -11.05 -2.20
CA GLY A 149 -7.96 -11.74 -3.38
C GLY A 149 -8.82 -12.85 -3.98
N ARG A 150 -9.60 -13.55 -3.17
CA ARG A 150 -10.43 -14.65 -3.63
C ARG A 150 -11.74 -14.12 -4.19
N LYS A 151 -11.98 -14.35 -5.48
CA LYS A 151 -13.16 -13.86 -6.21
C LYS A 151 -14.48 -14.19 -5.51
N ASP A 152 -14.64 -15.40 -4.99
CA ASP A 152 -15.85 -15.83 -4.30
C ASP A 152 -16.07 -15.10 -2.97
N LEU A 153 -15.01 -14.92 -2.18
CA LEU A 153 -15.08 -14.17 -0.92
C LEU A 153 -15.31 -12.68 -1.18
N LEU A 154 -14.54 -12.08 -2.09
CA LEU A 154 -14.69 -10.69 -2.52
C LEU A 154 -16.14 -10.47 -2.95
N TRP A 155 -16.64 -11.28 -3.88
CA TRP A 155 -17.99 -11.15 -4.40
C TRP A 155 -19.06 -11.30 -3.32
N MET A 156 -18.91 -12.26 -2.40
CA MET A 156 -19.82 -12.42 -1.27
C MET A 156 -19.85 -11.17 -0.38
N ARG A 157 -18.70 -10.56 -0.09
CA ARG A 157 -18.62 -9.36 0.77
C ARG A 157 -19.19 -8.13 0.06
N GLN A 158 -18.82 -7.94 -1.20
CA GLN A 158 -19.33 -6.87 -2.05
C GLN A 158 -20.85 -6.97 -2.27
N SER A 159 -21.38 -8.18 -2.47
CA SER A 159 -22.82 -8.41 -2.64
C SER A 159 -23.62 -8.12 -1.36
N LYS A 160 -23.05 -8.44 -0.18
CA LYS A 160 -23.65 -8.05 1.10
C LYS A 160 -23.79 -6.52 1.18
N MET A 161 -22.73 -5.79 0.87
CA MET A 161 -22.75 -4.32 0.88
C MET A 161 -23.70 -3.76 -0.18
N LYS A 162 -23.79 -4.36 -1.37
CA LYS A 162 -24.74 -3.97 -2.42
C LYS A 162 -26.21 -4.13 -2.01
N ARG A 163 -26.54 -5.15 -1.21
CA ARG A 163 -27.91 -5.29 -0.68
C ARG A 163 -28.24 -4.18 0.33
N GLN A 164 -27.27 -3.78 1.15
CA GLN A 164 -27.43 -2.73 2.16
C GLN A 164 -27.39 -1.32 1.57
N PHE A 165 -26.51 -1.09 0.59
CA PHE A 165 -26.24 0.22 -0.03
C PHE A 165 -26.27 0.11 -1.57
N PRO A 166 -27.44 -0.18 -2.19
CA PRO A 166 -27.54 -0.53 -3.60
C PRO A 166 -27.12 0.57 -4.57
N LYS A 167 -27.32 1.85 -4.19
CA LYS A 167 -26.89 3.00 -4.99
C LYS A 167 -25.37 3.20 -4.94
N GLU A 168 -24.76 2.89 -3.80
CA GLU A 168 -23.34 3.16 -3.52
C GLU A 168 -22.41 2.04 -4.00
N TYR A 169 -22.90 0.79 -4.00
CA TYR A 169 -22.18 -0.40 -4.46
C TYR A 169 -22.70 -0.87 -5.84
N ASN A 170 -23.02 0.08 -6.71
CA ASN A 170 -23.53 -0.16 -8.06
C ASN A 170 -22.42 -0.41 -9.11
N PHE A 171 -21.15 -0.41 -8.69
CA PHE A 171 -19.94 -0.62 -9.51
C PHE A 171 -19.57 -2.10 -9.72
N LEU A 172 -20.44 -2.99 -9.27
CA LEU A 172 -20.27 -4.44 -9.37
C LEU A 172 -21.12 -4.98 -10.54
N PRO A 173 -20.51 -5.68 -11.53
CA PRO A 173 -21.27 -6.33 -12.60
C PRO A 173 -22.22 -7.38 -12.02
N THR A 174 -23.34 -7.68 -12.68
CA THR A 174 -24.23 -8.75 -12.20
C THR A 174 -23.47 -10.09 -12.24
N THR A 175 -23.21 -10.66 -11.07
CA THR A 175 -22.46 -11.91 -10.91
C THR A 175 -23.23 -12.84 -9.97
N TYR A 176 -23.16 -14.14 -10.25
CA TYR A 176 -23.82 -15.20 -9.49
C TYR A 176 -22.78 -16.18 -8.95
N LEU A 177 -22.86 -16.52 -7.67
CA LEU A 177 -22.10 -17.62 -7.07
C LEU A 177 -22.80 -18.93 -7.40
N LEU A 178 -22.40 -19.59 -8.50
CA LEU A 178 -23.12 -20.76 -9.01
C LEU A 178 -23.35 -21.87 -7.98
N LYS A 179 -22.46 -22.04 -6.99
CA LYS A 179 -22.62 -23.04 -5.92
C LYS A 179 -23.87 -22.82 -5.06
N CYS A 180 -24.30 -21.57 -4.85
CA CYS A 180 -25.43 -21.24 -3.99
C CYS A 180 -26.52 -20.40 -4.69
N GLU A 181 -26.28 -19.91 -5.90
CA GLU A 181 -27.19 -19.02 -6.65
C GLU A 181 -27.56 -19.60 -8.03
N TRP A 182 -27.42 -20.92 -8.21
CA TRP A 182 -27.73 -21.61 -9.48
C TRP A 182 -29.15 -21.32 -9.98
N GLU A 183 -30.16 -21.49 -9.13
CA GLU A 183 -31.56 -21.28 -9.50
C GLU A 183 -31.83 -19.82 -9.88
N ALA A 184 -31.26 -18.87 -9.14
CA ALA A 184 -31.38 -17.44 -9.43
C ALA A 184 -30.73 -17.09 -10.78
N PHE A 185 -29.61 -17.73 -11.11
CA PHE A 185 -28.93 -17.60 -12.40
C PHE A 185 -29.77 -18.17 -13.55
N VAL A 186 -30.26 -19.42 -13.42
CA VAL A 186 -31.10 -20.08 -14.44
C VAL A 186 -32.40 -19.30 -14.66
N ASN A 187 -33.07 -18.86 -13.59
CA ASN A 187 -34.26 -18.02 -13.67
C ASN A 187 -34.01 -16.69 -14.39
N LYS A 188 -32.81 -16.12 -14.25
CA LYS A 188 -32.45 -14.87 -14.93
C LYS A 188 -32.24 -15.09 -16.44
N ILE A 189 -31.58 -16.18 -16.81
CA ILE A 189 -31.37 -16.57 -18.21
C ILE A 189 -32.70 -16.84 -18.89
N ASN A 190 -33.56 -17.64 -18.26
CA ASN A 190 -34.82 -18.07 -18.86
C ASN A 190 -35.83 -16.91 -19.02
N LYS A 191 -35.72 -15.84 -18.21
CA LYS A 191 -36.65 -14.70 -18.25
C LYS A 191 -36.30 -13.61 -19.27
N LYS A 192 -35.14 -13.62 -19.94
CA LYS A 192 -34.75 -12.53 -20.87
C LYS A 192 -34.50 -13.04 -22.30
N LYS A 193 -35.34 -12.60 -23.24
CA LYS A 193 -35.25 -12.90 -24.70
C LYS A 193 -34.11 -12.20 -25.47
N ASN A 194 -33.35 -11.27 -24.87
CA ASN A 194 -32.34 -10.48 -25.58
C ASN A 194 -30.90 -10.99 -25.37
N LYS A 195 -30.09 -10.90 -26.43
CA LYS A 195 -28.64 -11.20 -26.49
C LYS A 195 -27.87 -10.54 -25.32
N GLN A 196 -27.69 -11.26 -24.22
CA GLN A 196 -26.78 -10.87 -23.15
C GLN A 196 -25.40 -11.48 -23.42
N ILE A 197 -24.36 -10.64 -23.43
CA ILE A 197 -22.97 -11.08 -23.47
C ILE A 197 -22.58 -11.43 -22.04
N TRP A 198 -22.38 -12.71 -21.76
CA TRP A 198 -21.85 -13.19 -20.49
C TRP A 198 -20.35 -13.39 -20.63
N ILE A 199 -19.58 -12.75 -19.76
CA ILE A 199 -18.14 -12.97 -19.69
C ILE A 199 -17.91 -14.14 -18.73
N TRP A 200 -17.75 -15.34 -19.28
CA TRP A 200 -17.16 -16.45 -18.55
C TRP A 200 -15.67 -16.15 -18.40
N LYS A 201 -15.25 -15.68 -17.23
CA LYS A 201 -13.85 -15.31 -16.97
C LYS A 201 -13.16 -16.38 -16.12
N PRO A 202 -12.23 -17.18 -16.70
CA PRO A 202 -11.24 -17.90 -15.92
C PRO A 202 -10.35 -16.93 -15.14
N VAL A 203 -9.51 -17.45 -14.26
CA VAL A 203 -8.52 -16.64 -13.52
C VAL A 203 -7.50 -16.09 -14.54
N ALA A 204 -7.32 -14.76 -14.61
CA ALA A 204 -6.40 -14.00 -15.46
C ALA A 204 -6.73 -13.84 -16.97
N SER A 205 -7.09 -12.62 -17.39
CA SER A 205 -6.92 -12.07 -18.77
C SER A 205 -7.50 -10.64 -18.90
N ALA A 206 -6.81 -9.78 -19.70
CA ALA A 206 -7.13 -8.37 -19.94
C ALA A 206 -6.78 -7.90 -21.37
N CYS A 207 -7.33 -6.73 -21.73
CA CYS A 207 -6.87 -5.69 -22.69
C CYS A 207 -8.00 -5.20 -23.63
N GLY A 208 -8.66 -4.11 -23.27
CA GLY A 208 -9.60 -3.37 -24.13
C GLY A 208 -8.90 -2.23 -24.88
N ARG A 209 -9.02 -2.21 -26.21
CA ARG A 209 -8.54 -1.13 -27.10
C ARG A 209 -9.72 -0.32 -27.64
N GLY A 210 -9.55 1.01 -27.81
CA GLY A 210 -10.38 1.82 -28.72
C GLY A 210 -11.31 2.88 -28.13
N ILE A 211 -10.86 3.74 -27.21
CA ILE A 211 -11.70 4.88 -26.75
C ILE A 211 -11.02 6.22 -27.10
N GLN A 212 -11.50 6.88 -28.15
CA GLN A 212 -11.22 8.29 -28.47
C GLN A 212 -12.46 9.13 -28.13
N ARG A 213 -12.44 9.87 -27.01
CA ARG A 213 -13.36 10.98 -26.68
C ARG A 213 -12.70 11.93 -25.70
N ASN A 214 -13.27 13.12 -25.55
CA ASN A 214 -12.92 14.13 -24.54
C ASN A 214 -13.24 13.56 -23.13
N ILE A 215 -12.32 12.75 -22.61
CA ILE A 215 -12.48 11.96 -21.38
C ILE A 215 -11.99 12.80 -20.20
N ASP A 216 -12.87 13.05 -19.23
CA ASP A 216 -12.45 13.55 -17.93
C ASP A 216 -11.77 12.43 -17.12
N VAL A 217 -10.44 12.39 -17.22
CA VAL A 217 -9.58 11.43 -16.53
C VAL A 217 -9.73 11.56 -15.01
N ASN A 218 -9.91 12.77 -14.47
CA ASN A 218 -10.07 13.00 -13.04
C ASN A 218 -11.35 12.38 -12.50
N LYS A 219 -12.44 12.43 -13.28
CA LYS A 219 -13.71 11.78 -12.94
C LYS A 219 -13.58 10.25 -12.93
N ILE A 220 -12.83 9.66 -13.85
CA ILE A 220 -12.55 8.22 -13.86
C ILE A 220 -11.73 7.82 -12.63
N PHE A 221 -10.62 8.50 -12.36
CA PHE A 221 -9.80 8.22 -11.18
C PHE A 221 -10.56 8.43 -9.87
N SER A 222 -11.47 9.40 -9.81
CA SER A 222 -12.35 9.59 -8.64
C SER A 222 -13.26 8.38 -8.40
N GLN A 223 -13.84 7.80 -9.46
CA GLN A 223 -14.60 6.55 -9.36
C GLN A 223 -13.71 5.37 -8.95
N ILE A 224 -12.50 5.26 -9.51
CA ILE A 224 -11.54 4.20 -9.14
C ILE A 224 -11.19 4.29 -7.65
N HIS A 225 -10.87 5.48 -7.14
CA HIS A 225 -10.58 5.68 -5.72
C HIS A 225 -11.77 5.28 -4.85
N ASP A 226 -12.99 5.70 -5.22
CA ASP A 226 -14.21 5.34 -4.48
C ASP A 226 -14.43 3.82 -4.43
N ILE A 227 -14.26 3.15 -5.56
CA ILE A 227 -14.34 1.68 -5.66
C ILE A 227 -13.31 1.02 -4.75
N ILE A 228 -12.06 1.46 -4.77
CA ILE A 228 -11.00 0.88 -3.93
C ILE A 228 -11.36 1.03 -2.45
N ILE A 229 -11.76 2.23 -2.02
CA ILE A 229 -12.11 2.52 -0.61
C ILE A 229 -13.28 1.64 -0.17
N LYS A 230 -14.39 1.66 -0.90
CA LYS A 230 -15.59 0.86 -0.58
C LYS A 230 -15.31 -0.64 -0.60
N THR A 231 -14.42 -1.07 -1.49
CA THR A 231 -14.00 -2.47 -1.60
C THR A 231 -13.22 -2.92 -0.36
N CYS A 232 -12.26 -2.11 0.09
CA CYS A 232 -11.50 -2.35 1.31
C CYS A 232 -12.41 -2.33 2.56
N ILE A 233 -13.32 -1.37 2.70
CA ILE A 233 -14.26 -1.29 3.84
C ILE A 233 -15.14 -2.55 3.94
N ALA A 234 -15.65 -3.05 2.82
CA ALA A 234 -16.50 -4.24 2.80
C ALA A 234 -15.80 -5.51 3.32
N VAL A 235 -14.47 -5.59 3.15
CA VAL A 235 -13.64 -6.74 3.52
C VAL A 235 -12.98 -6.57 4.89
N GLU A 236 -12.84 -5.33 5.37
CA GLU A 236 -12.15 -4.96 6.60
C GLU A 236 -12.53 -5.81 7.83
N PRO A 237 -13.81 -6.11 8.13
CA PRO A 237 -14.15 -6.88 9.34
C PRO A 237 -13.57 -8.31 9.31
N PHE A 238 -13.46 -8.89 8.12
CA PHE A 238 -12.95 -10.25 7.93
C PHE A 238 -11.42 -10.31 7.97
N MET A 239 -10.77 -9.26 7.47
CA MET A 239 -9.33 -9.09 7.61
C MET A 239 -8.95 -8.86 9.06
N LEU A 240 -9.65 -7.99 9.79
CA LEU A 240 -9.40 -7.76 11.22
C LEU A 240 -9.48 -9.03 12.05
N ASN A 241 -10.47 -9.90 11.78
CA ASN A 241 -10.57 -11.19 12.47
C ASN A 241 -9.34 -12.09 12.27
N SER A 242 -8.64 -11.94 11.14
CA SER A 242 -7.40 -12.68 10.86
C SER A 242 -6.19 -11.99 11.48
N ILE A 243 -6.15 -10.65 11.41
CA ILE A 243 -5.08 -9.82 12.00
C ILE A 243 -5.09 -9.92 13.52
N ASN A 244 -6.23 -9.78 14.20
CA ASN A 244 -6.30 -9.91 15.65
C ASN A 244 -5.81 -11.27 16.18
N LYS A 245 -5.65 -12.27 15.29
CA LYS A 245 -5.12 -13.59 15.61
C LYS A 245 -3.64 -13.77 15.29
N GLN A 246 -2.93 -12.86 14.60
CA GLN A 246 -1.70 -13.26 13.86
C GLN A 246 -0.47 -12.33 13.90
N PRO A 247 -0.49 -11.00 14.12
CA PRO A 247 0.72 -10.23 14.44
C PRO A 247 0.70 -9.70 15.87
N GLU A 248 1.85 -9.77 16.55
CA GLU A 248 2.07 -9.11 17.84
C GLU A 248 2.22 -7.59 17.66
N HIS A 249 2.79 -7.13 16.53
CA HIS A 249 2.92 -5.71 16.23
C HIS A 249 2.21 -5.30 14.94
N ARG A 250 1.50 -4.17 15.00
CA ARG A 250 0.62 -3.66 13.93
C ARG A 250 1.34 -3.42 12.59
N ASN A 251 2.59 -2.97 12.64
CA ASN A 251 3.34 -2.49 11.47
C ASN A 251 4.29 -3.52 10.87
N ASN A 252 4.11 -4.79 11.24
CA ASN A 252 4.83 -5.90 10.65
C ASN A 252 4.33 -6.22 9.23
N CYS A 253 3.12 -5.82 8.84
CA CYS A 253 2.52 -6.21 7.57
C CYS A 253 2.17 -4.99 6.73
N PHE A 254 2.42 -5.09 5.42
CA PHE A 254 1.92 -4.17 4.39
C PHE A 254 1.50 -5.01 3.18
N GLU A 255 0.88 -4.42 2.16
CA GLU A 255 0.32 -5.20 1.05
C GLU A 255 0.24 -4.36 -0.23
N LEU A 256 0.52 -5.00 -1.37
CA LEU A 256 0.36 -4.42 -2.70
C LEU A 256 -0.75 -5.17 -3.44
N TYR A 257 -1.90 -4.52 -3.61
CA TYR A 257 -3.01 -5.06 -4.38
C TYR A 257 -2.99 -4.56 -5.82
N GLY A 258 -3.24 -5.45 -6.78
CA GLY A 258 -3.57 -5.10 -8.17
C GLY A 258 -5.08 -5.04 -8.35
N PHE A 259 -5.64 -3.85 -8.55
CA PHE A 259 -7.07 -3.69 -8.83
C PHE A 259 -7.33 -3.73 -10.33
N ASP A 260 -8.13 -4.69 -10.78
CA ASP A 260 -8.56 -4.80 -12.16
C ASP A 260 -9.92 -4.14 -12.29
N VAL A 261 -9.95 -3.04 -13.05
CA VAL A 261 -11.16 -2.26 -13.32
C VAL A 261 -11.46 -2.20 -14.81
N LEU A 262 -12.74 -2.09 -15.15
CA LEU A 262 -13.21 -1.89 -16.51
C LEU A 262 -13.93 -0.55 -16.62
N VAL A 263 -13.57 0.27 -17.60
CA VAL A 263 -14.29 1.50 -17.93
C VAL A 263 -15.21 1.20 -19.12
N ASP A 264 -16.51 1.44 -18.96
CA ASP A 264 -17.47 1.24 -20.03
C ASP A 264 -17.61 2.47 -20.95
N LYS A 265 -18.43 2.35 -22.00
CA LYS A 265 -18.70 3.43 -22.97
C LYS A 265 -19.31 4.70 -22.36
N ASN A 266 -19.88 4.61 -21.16
CA ASN A 266 -20.46 5.73 -20.41
C ASN A 266 -19.46 6.29 -19.38
N LEU A 267 -18.19 5.85 -19.43
CA LEU A 267 -17.14 6.18 -18.47
C LEU A 267 -17.46 5.76 -17.04
N LYS A 268 -18.34 4.77 -16.87
CA LYS A 268 -18.58 4.13 -15.58
C LYS A 268 -17.51 3.08 -15.34
N VAL A 269 -16.96 3.11 -14.13
CA VAL A 269 -15.94 2.16 -13.70
C VAL A 269 -16.59 0.96 -13.01
N TRP A 270 -16.13 -0.23 -13.37
CA TRP A 270 -16.59 -1.50 -12.83
C TRP A 270 -15.42 -2.26 -12.19
N LEU A 271 -15.61 -2.77 -10.98
CA LEU A 271 -14.64 -3.66 -10.35
C LEU A 271 -14.74 -5.05 -10.96
N LEU A 272 -13.61 -5.61 -11.41
CA LEU A 272 -13.54 -6.98 -11.92
C LEU A 272 -12.95 -7.94 -10.89
N GLU A 273 -11.75 -7.64 -10.41
CA GLU A 273 -11.04 -8.48 -9.43
C GLU A 273 -10.01 -7.64 -8.66
N VAL A 274 -9.55 -8.21 -7.54
CA VAL A 274 -8.42 -7.68 -6.79
C VAL A 274 -7.39 -8.81 -6.66
N ASN A 275 -6.18 -8.55 -7.14
CA ASN A 275 -5.07 -9.48 -7.14
C ASN A 275 -4.17 -9.21 -5.92
N VAL A 276 -4.00 -10.20 -5.05
CA VAL A 276 -3.10 -10.13 -3.86
C VAL A 276 -1.63 -10.24 -4.25
N CYS A 277 -1.35 -10.90 -5.38
CA CYS A 277 0.01 -11.08 -5.89
C CYS A 277 0.08 -10.56 -7.34
N PRO A 278 0.03 -9.24 -7.57
CA PRO A 278 0.18 -8.70 -8.92
C PRO A 278 1.57 -9.02 -9.47
N SER A 279 1.67 -9.23 -10.79
CA SER A 279 2.94 -9.56 -11.44
C SER A 279 3.92 -8.39 -11.37
N LEU A 280 5.09 -8.65 -10.80
CA LEU A 280 6.22 -7.70 -10.75
C LEU A 280 7.33 -8.06 -11.74
N SER A 281 7.11 -9.05 -12.60
CA SER A 281 8.02 -9.38 -13.71
C SER A 281 8.12 -8.18 -14.65
N SER A 282 9.35 -7.84 -15.05
CA SER A 282 9.62 -6.67 -15.90
C SER A 282 10.28 -7.10 -17.19
N THR A 283 9.48 -7.27 -18.24
CA THR A 283 9.96 -7.68 -19.58
C THR A 283 10.25 -6.49 -20.48
N SER A 284 9.53 -5.37 -20.32
CA SER A 284 9.75 -4.14 -21.08
C SER A 284 10.53 -3.07 -20.28
N PRO A 285 11.20 -2.11 -20.94
CA PRO A 285 11.79 -0.95 -20.26
C PRO A 285 10.76 -0.15 -19.44
N LEU A 286 9.54 0.00 -19.97
CA LEU A 286 8.46 0.70 -19.28
C LEU A 286 8.04 -0.03 -17.99
N ASP A 287 7.92 -1.36 -18.04
CA ASP A 287 7.67 -2.18 -16.85
C ASP A 287 8.76 -1.98 -15.79
N LYS A 288 10.03 -1.97 -16.20
CA LYS A 288 11.16 -1.77 -15.28
C LYS A 288 11.05 -0.44 -14.57
N ILE A 289 10.75 0.65 -15.29
CA ILE A 289 10.59 1.99 -14.71
C ILE A 289 9.42 2.00 -13.73
N ILE A 290 8.21 1.63 -14.19
CA ILE A 290 6.98 1.75 -13.39
C ILE A 290 7.05 0.86 -12.14
N LYS A 291 7.43 -0.41 -12.30
CA LYS A 291 7.44 -1.38 -11.19
C LYS A 291 8.57 -1.09 -10.21
N THR A 292 9.72 -0.63 -10.67
CA THR A 292 10.81 -0.26 -9.76
C THR A 292 10.49 1.01 -8.98
N SER A 293 9.93 2.04 -9.61
CA SER A 293 9.46 3.24 -8.90
C SER A 293 8.37 2.90 -7.88
N LEU A 294 7.40 2.08 -8.27
CA LEU A 294 6.33 1.60 -7.38
C LEU A 294 6.89 0.90 -6.14
N ILE A 295 7.78 -0.08 -6.32
CA ILE A 295 8.35 -0.84 -5.20
C ILE A 295 9.25 0.04 -4.33
N CYS A 296 10.03 0.93 -4.94
CA CYS A 296 10.87 1.89 -4.21
C CYS A 296 10.02 2.77 -3.28
N ASP A 297 8.93 3.34 -3.78
CA ASP A 297 8.02 4.16 -2.98
C ASP A 297 7.31 3.34 -1.88
N ILE A 298 6.88 2.11 -2.17
CA ILE A 298 6.28 1.24 -1.14
C ILE A 298 7.26 1.01 0.01
N LEU A 299 8.49 0.58 -0.29
CA LEU A 299 9.50 0.29 0.73
C LEU A 299 9.87 1.55 1.52
N HIS A 300 9.82 2.72 0.87
CA HIS A 300 10.01 4.00 1.52
C HIS A 300 8.88 4.33 2.51
N ILE A 301 7.61 4.22 2.08
CA ILE A 301 6.42 4.44 2.93
C ILE A 301 6.47 3.56 4.17
N VAL A 302 6.72 2.26 3.94
CA VAL A 302 6.76 1.20 4.95
C VAL A 302 7.72 1.52 6.12
N GLY A 303 8.73 2.37 5.89
CA GLY A 303 9.53 2.96 6.95
C GLY A 303 10.35 1.92 7.72
N PHE A 304 11.27 1.23 7.03
CA PHE A 304 12.23 0.35 7.69
C PHE A 304 13.09 1.17 8.65
N GLN A 305 13.22 0.74 9.90
CA GLN A 305 14.12 1.37 10.85
C GLN A 305 15.46 0.66 10.84
N GLY A 306 16.56 1.41 10.96
CA GLY A 306 17.87 0.82 11.19
C GLY A 306 17.86 0.10 12.53
N TYR A 307 18.20 -1.18 12.53
CA TYR A 307 18.06 -2.03 13.69
C TYR A 307 19.41 -2.49 14.24
N TYR A 308 19.86 -1.91 15.36
CA TYR A 308 21.05 -2.39 16.05
C TYR A 308 20.73 -3.61 16.92
N LYS A 309 20.89 -4.81 16.36
CA LYS A 309 20.49 -6.10 16.95
C LYS A 309 21.00 -6.34 18.38
N LYS A 310 22.22 -5.89 18.70
CA LYS A 310 22.81 -6.02 20.05
C LYS A 310 22.07 -5.16 21.09
N GLN A 311 21.68 -3.94 20.73
CA GLN A 311 20.95 -3.05 21.63
C GLN A 311 19.52 -3.53 21.86
N TYR A 312 18.85 -4.05 20.83
CA TYR A 312 17.50 -4.57 21.00
C TYR A 312 17.46 -5.85 21.84
N LYS A 313 18.40 -6.79 21.66
CA LYS A 313 18.48 -7.96 22.55
C LYS A 313 18.68 -7.55 24.01
N LYS A 314 19.52 -6.52 24.27
CA LYS A 314 19.68 -5.95 25.62
C LYS A 314 18.38 -5.32 26.12
N GLN A 315 17.68 -4.54 25.29
CA GLN A 315 16.38 -3.96 25.63
C GLN A 315 15.33 -5.04 25.90
N GLN A 316 15.19 -6.07 25.06
CA GLN A 316 14.28 -7.19 25.30
C GLN A 316 14.60 -7.91 26.61
N GLN A 317 15.87 -8.18 26.89
CA GLN A 317 16.29 -8.79 28.16
C GLN A 317 15.97 -7.87 29.36
N GLN A 318 16.14 -6.56 29.21
CA GLN A 318 15.73 -5.59 30.24
C GLN A 318 14.21 -5.56 30.42
N TYR A 319 13.41 -5.49 29.35
CA TYR A 319 11.95 -5.55 29.41
C TYR A 319 11.44 -6.86 30.00
N SER A 320 12.06 -8.01 29.70
CA SER A 320 11.71 -9.30 30.30
C SER A 320 12.02 -9.33 31.80
N LYS A 321 13.16 -8.76 32.23
CA LYS A 321 13.51 -8.61 33.65
C LYS A 321 12.58 -7.64 34.40
N ILE A 322 12.23 -6.52 33.75
CA ILE A 322 11.28 -5.53 34.26
C ILE A 322 9.88 -6.16 34.39
N ASN A 323 9.40 -6.90 33.38
CA ASN A 323 8.10 -7.58 33.45
C ASN A 323 8.07 -8.72 34.49
N GLN A 324 9.19 -9.39 34.75
CA GLN A 324 9.30 -10.34 35.87
C GLN A 324 9.21 -9.63 37.23
N ASN A 325 9.70 -8.39 37.35
CA ASN A 325 9.58 -7.58 38.57
C ASN A 325 8.23 -6.84 38.67
N ILE A 326 7.54 -6.55 37.56
CA ILE A 326 6.23 -5.88 37.54
C ILE A 326 5.11 -6.77 38.10
N ASN A 327 5.29 -8.10 38.13
CA ASN A 327 4.35 -8.99 38.83
C ASN A 327 4.31 -8.75 40.36
N VAL A 328 5.07 -7.79 40.90
CA VAL A 328 5.10 -7.37 42.31
C VAL A 328 4.49 -5.96 42.52
N VAL A 329 4.20 -5.18 41.46
CA VAL A 329 3.66 -3.81 41.58
C VAL A 329 2.44 -3.64 40.67
N GLU A 330 1.29 -4.15 41.12
CA GLU A 330 0.01 -4.07 40.40
C GLU A 330 -0.80 -2.78 40.66
N GLU A 331 -0.27 -1.80 41.43
CA GLU A 331 -1.13 -0.73 41.94
C GLU A 331 -1.29 0.54 41.09
N ASN A 332 -0.56 0.78 40.00
CA ASN A 332 -0.69 2.06 39.26
C ASN A 332 -0.45 1.98 37.74
N LYS A 333 -1.01 1.00 37.03
CA LYS A 333 -1.21 1.17 35.58
C LYS A 333 -2.49 1.97 35.37
N ILE A 334 -2.36 3.22 34.91
CA ILE A 334 -3.48 3.95 34.33
C ILE A 334 -4.04 3.09 33.20
N LEU A 335 -5.19 2.46 33.44
CA LEU A 335 -5.89 1.67 32.44
C LEU A 335 -6.53 2.67 31.47
N PHE A 336 -5.84 2.99 30.37
CA PHE A 336 -6.45 3.74 29.29
C PHE A 336 -7.61 2.92 28.71
N SER A 337 -8.84 3.39 28.95
CA SER A 337 -10.04 2.79 28.37
C SER A 337 -10.01 2.96 26.85
N ARG A 338 -10.01 1.87 26.09
CA ARG A 338 -10.22 1.88 24.63
C ARG A 338 -11.71 2.06 24.27
N ASP A 339 -12.44 2.80 25.08
CA ASP A 339 -13.83 3.14 24.78
C ASP A 339 -13.87 4.23 23.72
N ILE A 340 -14.57 3.94 22.63
CA ILE A 340 -14.80 4.85 21.52
C ILE A 340 -15.51 6.12 21.99
N LYS A 341 -16.35 6.04 23.03
CA LYS A 341 -17.04 7.21 23.60
C LYS A 341 -16.09 8.21 24.26
N CYS A 342 -15.01 7.74 24.87
CA CYS A 342 -14.03 8.63 25.52
C CYS A 342 -13.24 9.45 24.49
N ILE A 343 -13.03 8.93 23.29
CA ILE A 343 -12.22 9.59 22.25
C ILE A 343 -13.03 10.36 21.22
N SER A 344 -14.37 10.33 21.26
CA SER A 344 -15.19 11.08 20.29
C SER A 344 -15.09 12.59 20.47
N GLU A 345 -14.78 13.05 21.69
CA GLU A 345 -14.59 14.46 22.06
C GLU A 345 -13.12 14.79 22.32
N LEU A 346 -12.20 13.97 21.76
CA LEU A 346 -10.77 14.19 21.85
C LEU A 346 -10.42 15.57 21.28
N ASN A 347 -9.75 16.38 22.09
CA ASN A 347 -9.31 17.73 21.76
C ASN A 347 -7.90 17.96 22.33
N TYR A 348 -7.38 19.18 22.13
CA TYR A 348 -6.03 19.53 22.55
C TYR A 348 -5.85 19.41 24.07
N ASP A 349 -6.84 19.81 24.86
CA ASP A 349 -6.72 19.93 26.31
C ASP A 349 -6.76 18.56 27.01
N ASN A 350 -7.44 17.56 26.42
CA ASN A 350 -7.61 16.24 27.03
C ASN A 350 -6.77 15.11 26.38
N CYS A 351 -6.03 15.40 25.30
CA CYS A 351 -5.36 14.34 24.54
C CYS A 351 -4.28 13.59 25.32
N PHE A 352 -3.56 14.25 26.23
CA PHE A 352 -2.54 13.59 27.05
C PHE A 352 -3.13 12.64 28.10
N ASP A 353 -4.31 12.97 28.62
CA ASP A 353 -4.97 12.18 29.66
C ASP A 353 -5.70 10.96 29.07
N LEU A 354 -6.11 11.05 27.80
CA LEU A 354 -6.94 10.03 27.15
C LEU A 354 -6.15 9.09 26.23
N LEU A 355 -4.99 9.49 25.72
CA LEU A 355 -4.22 8.71 24.74
C LEU A 355 -3.06 7.98 25.37
N SER A 356 -2.96 6.68 25.09
CA SER A 356 -1.80 5.88 25.47
C SER A 356 -0.61 6.12 24.52
N ASP A 357 0.59 5.72 24.94
CA ASP A 357 1.80 5.73 24.08
C ASP A 357 1.59 5.01 22.74
N GLN A 358 0.78 3.95 22.74
CA GLN A 358 0.48 3.18 21.53
C GLN A 358 -0.43 3.96 20.57
N ASP A 359 -1.27 4.85 21.08
CA ASP A 359 -2.16 5.68 20.29
C ASP A 359 -1.38 6.83 19.65
N TRP A 360 -0.49 7.47 20.42
CA TRP A 360 0.49 8.43 19.91
C TRP A 360 1.36 7.81 18.81
N GLU A 361 1.87 6.59 19.04
CA GLU A 361 2.69 5.90 18.04
C GLU A 361 1.93 5.67 16.72
N VAL A 362 0.64 5.33 16.79
CA VAL A 362 -0.21 5.18 15.59
C VAL A 362 -0.40 6.51 14.85
N MET A 363 -0.62 7.61 15.58
CA MET A 363 -0.77 8.95 14.98
C MET A 363 0.53 9.40 14.30
N PHE A 364 1.67 9.32 15.00
CA PHE A 364 2.96 9.67 14.42
C PHE A 364 3.25 8.85 13.16
N GLN A 365 3.08 7.54 13.22
CA GLN A 365 3.34 6.69 12.07
C GLN A 365 2.46 7.04 10.87
N THR A 366 1.17 7.26 11.10
CA THR A 366 0.20 7.62 10.05
C THR A 366 0.59 8.94 9.38
N ASP A 367 1.02 9.93 10.17
CA ASP A 367 1.44 11.22 9.63
C ASP A 367 2.80 11.11 8.91
N GLU A 368 3.78 10.41 9.48
CA GLU A 368 5.09 10.25 8.85
C GLU A 368 5.02 9.43 7.54
N GLU A 369 4.09 8.48 7.41
CA GLU A 369 3.82 7.76 6.15
C GLU A 369 3.43 8.72 5.02
N PHE A 370 2.68 9.78 5.34
CA PHE A 370 2.31 10.80 4.36
C PHE A 370 3.54 11.53 3.80
N TYR A 371 4.53 11.83 4.65
CA TYR A 371 5.78 12.47 4.24
C TYR A 371 6.75 11.51 3.52
N ARG A 372 6.57 10.18 3.66
CA ARG A 372 7.34 9.16 2.95
C ARG A 372 6.68 8.66 1.67
N LYS A 373 5.46 9.11 1.33
CA LYS A 373 4.71 8.61 0.15
C LYS A 373 5.39 8.84 -1.20
N GLY A 374 6.39 9.72 -1.25
CA GLY A 374 7.00 10.13 -2.50
C GLY A 374 6.03 10.94 -3.36
N GLN A 375 6.27 10.96 -4.67
CA GLN A 375 5.49 11.75 -5.62
C GLN A 375 4.36 10.93 -6.27
N ASN A 376 4.49 9.60 -6.30
CA ASN A 376 3.61 8.73 -7.07
C ASN A 376 2.42 8.19 -6.26
N PHE A 377 2.56 8.03 -4.94
CA PHE A 377 1.45 7.59 -4.10
C PHE A 377 0.57 8.75 -3.66
N LYS A 378 -0.74 8.50 -3.72
CA LYS A 378 -1.77 9.37 -3.15
C LYS A 378 -2.49 8.63 -2.04
N ARG A 379 -2.57 9.24 -0.85
CA ARG A 379 -3.47 8.76 0.22
C ARG A 379 -4.91 9.00 -0.22
N ILE A 380 -5.64 7.92 -0.46
CA ILE A 380 -7.07 7.98 -0.80
C ILE A 380 -7.96 7.76 0.43
N PHE A 381 -7.43 7.11 1.48
CA PHE A 381 -8.11 6.90 2.75
C PHE A 381 -7.11 6.94 3.93
N PRO A 382 -7.46 7.57 5.07
CA PRO A 382 -8.58 8.48 5.22
C PRO A 382 -8.41 9.71 4.31
N PRO A 383 -9.50 10.22 3.70
CA PRO A 383 -9.44 11.42 2.88
C PRO A 383 -9.17 12.65 3.76
N GLU A 384 -8.48 13.66 3.23
CA GLU A 384 -8.24 14.94 3.92
C GLU A 384 -9.54 15.72 4.18
N ASN A 385 -10.56 15.48 3.36
CA ASN A 385 -11.85 16.17 3.48
C ASN A 385 -12.74 15.47 4.52
N THR A 386 -13.06 16.19 5.59
CA THR A 386 -13.92 15.76 6.70
C THR A 386 -15.31 15.30 6.24
N LYS A 387 -15.91 15.92 5.21
CA LYS A 387 -17.19 15.48 4.61
C LYS A 387 -17.04 14.10 3.95
N LYS A 388 -15.90 13.83 3.29
CA LYS A 388 -15.62 12.51 2.71
C LYS A 388 -15.36 11.45 3.78
N ILE A 389 -14.72 11.80 4.89
CA ILE A 389 -14.56 10.90 6.04
C ILE A 389 -15.95 10.45 6.52
N ARG A 390 -16.85 11.41 6.79
CA ARG A 390 -18.25 11.12 7.22
C ARG A 390 -19.02 10.30 6.18
N TYR A 391 -18.81 10.58 4.89
CA TYR A 391 -19.42 9.79 3.83
C TYR A 391 -18.95 8.33 3.84
N TYR A 392 -17.67 8.05 4.04
CA TYR A 392 -17.18 6.66 4.08
C TYR A 392 -17.45 5.96 5.42
N SER A 393 -17.54 6.71 6.52
CA SER A 393 -17.76 6.12 7.85
C SER A 393 -19.07 5.34 7.95
N GLN A 394 -20.11 5.75 7.22
CA GLN A 394 -21.41 5.07 7.18
C GLN A 394 -21.36 3.62 6.65
N PHE A 395 -20.31 3.27 5.90
CA PHE A 395 -20.15 1.92 5.33
C PHE A 395 -19.42 0.96 6.26
N PHE A 396 -18.83 1.44 7.37
CA PHE A 396 -18.20 0.57 8.35
C PHE A 396 -19.27 -0.14 9.19
N GLN A 397 -19.09 -1.45 9.38
CA GLN A 397 -20.02 -2.24 10.20
C GLN A 397 -20.02 -1.78 11.67
N PHE A 398 -18.86 -1.38 12.19
CA PHE A 398 -18.76 -0.74 13.50
C PHE A 398 -17.68 0.35 13.47
N LYS A 399 -17.80 1.35 14.33
CA LYS A 399 -16.75 2.35 14.55
C LYS A 399 -15.46 1.67 14.98
N ARG A 400 -14.33 2.24 14.57
CA ARG A 400 -12.99 1.73 14.90
C ARG A 400 -12.29 2.78 15.73
N TYR A 401 -11.84 2.39 16.92
CA TYR A 401 -11.13 3.26 17.85
C TYR A 401 -10.02 4.07 17.17
N TYR A 402 -9.12 3.41 16.45
CA TYR A 402 -8.04 4.10 15.73
C TYR A 402 -8.50 4.94 14.54
N ASN A 403 -9.65 4.64 13.92
CA ASN A 403 -10.18 5.53 12.90
C ASN A 403 -10.66 6.84 13.52
N GLU A 404 -11.37 6.77 14.66
CA GLU A 404 -11.86 7.97 15.35
C GLU A 404 -10.71 8.87 15.83
N ILE A 405 -9.63 8.30 16.38
CA ILE A 405 -8.42 9.08 16.75
C ILE A 405 -7.85 9.81 15.53
N ILE A 406 -7.60 9.07 14.45
CA ILE A 406 -6.98 9.62 13.24
C ILE A 406 -7.92 10.63 12.56
N TRP A 407 -9.23 10.41 12.57
CA TRP A 407 -10.21 11.34 12.03
C TRP A 407 -10.28 12.62 12.86
N ASN A 408 -10.24 12.53 14.19
CA ASN A 408 -10.18 13.71 15.05
C ASN A 408 -8.91 14.53 14.82
N MET A 409 -7.76 13.87 14.61
CA MET A 409 -6.52 14.53 14.23
C MET A 409 -6.61 15.28 12.89
N TYR A 410 -7.32 14.73 11.89
CA TYR A 410 -7.49 15.41 10.59
C TYR A 410 -8.63 16.45 10.59
N ASN A 411 -9.58 16.35 11.51
CA ASN A 411 -10.70 17.27 11.62
C ASN A 411 -10.36 18.50 12.49
N SER A 412 -9.35 18.42 13.35
CA SER A 412 -8.98 19.52 14.23
C SER A 412 -8.34 20.67 13.43
N GLU A 413 -8.69 21.91 13.77
CA GLU A 413 -8.08 23.10 13.15
C GLU A 413 -6.58 23.21 13.45
N GLN A 414 -6.12 22.51 14.50
CA GLN A 414 -4.72 22.39 14.88
C GLN A 414 -4.38 20.91 14.99
N ASN A 415 -3.39 20.45 14.23
CA ASN A 415 -2.88 19.09 14.34
C ASN A 415 -2.26 18.91 15.74
N TYR A 416 -2.81 17.99 16.55
CA TYR A 416 -2.31 17.70 17.90
C TYR A 416 -0.80 17.41 17.91
N LEU A 417 -0.32 16.75 16.85
CA LEU A 417 1.10 16.40 16.70
C LEU A 417 1.99 17.65 16.50
N GLU A 418 1.53 18.64 15.75
CA GLU A 418 2.32 19.85 15.43
C GLU A 418 2.50 20.77 16.64
N LYS A 419 1.48 20.86 17.51
CA LYS A 419 1.56 21.68 18.72
C LYS A 419 2.43 21.05 19.81
N ILE A 420 2.33 19.73 19.97
CA ILE A 420 3.02 19.01 21.05
C ILE A 420 4.47 18.70 20.66
N TYR A 421 4.69 18.31 19.40
CA TYR A 421 6.02 18.05 18.87
C TYR A 421 6.32 19.06 17.77
N LYS A 422 7.25 19.97 18.07
CA LYS A 422 7.81 20.85 17.04
C LYS A 422 8.38 19.99 15.91
N LYS A 423 7.91 20.24 14.69
CA LYS A 423 8.58 19.74 13.49
C LYS A 423 10.01 20.28 13.51
N ASN A 424 10.97 19.51 12.99
CA ASN A 424 12.29 20.07 12.75
C ASN A 424 12.12 21.17 11.70
N ASP A 425 12.20 22.44 12.14
CA ASP A 425 12.21 23.63 11.28
C ASP A 425 13.46 23.68 10.40
#